data_AF-A0A382KQH5-F1
#
_entry.id   AF-A0A382KQH5-F1
#
_cell.length_a   1.000
_cell.length_b   1.000
_cell.length_c   1.000
_cell.angle_alpha   90.00
_cell.angle_beta   90.00
_cell.angle_gamma   90.00
#
_symmetry.space_group_name_H-M   'P 1'
#
loop_
_entity.id
_entity.type
_entity.pdbx_description
1 polymer ?
#
loop_
_entity_poly.entity_id
_entity_poly.type
_entity_poly.pdbx_seq_one_letter_code
_entity_poly.pdbx_strand_id
1 'polypeptide(L)'
;IRLIPGTNNPEFRQHLQPLKDQYEDPANQPFGISGADLPCQVVETEPGDLVIFPETTWHAAFGGPPGRSQHAINFMASPVTDEEIAHIKALYESWTYSLHPAAELINSDRPRLRAMVERMVELGFGPPAPAVPFE
;
A
#
# COMPACT_ATOMS: atom_id res chain seq x y z
N ILE A 1 3.66 -4.24 14.31
CA ILE A 1 2.56 -4.32 13.30
C ILE A 1 1.73 -5.57 13.57
N ARG A 2 0.42 -5.56 13.28
CA ARG A 2 -0.44 -6.76 13.37
C ARG A 2 -0.86 -7.18 11.97
N LEU A 3 -0.84 -8.49 11.71
CA LEU A 3 -1.18 -9.11 10.43
C LEU A 3 -2.31 -10.12 10.66
N ILE A 4 -3.29 -10.21 9.77
CA ILE A 4 -4.29 -11.28 9.81
C ILE A 4 -3.84 -12.39 8.84
N PRO A 5 -3.33 -13.54 9.33
CA PRO A 5 -2.80 -14.60 8.46
C PRO A 5 -3.85 -15.13 7.48
N GLY A 6 -3.42 -15.50 6.28
CA GLY A 6 -4.29 -16.05 5.23
C GLY A 6 -5.06 -15.01 4.44
N THR A 7 -5.15 -13.76 4.89
CA THR A 7 -5.86 -12.69 4.16
C THR A 7 -5.18 -12.26 2.86
N ASN A 8 -3.93 -12.67 2.61
CA ASN A 8 -3.31 -12.59 1.30
C ASN A 8 -4.03 -13.47 0.25
N ASN A 9 -4.75 -14.51 0.68
CA ASN A 9 -5.64 -15.31 -0.18
C ASN A 9 -7.00 -14.60 -0.35
N PRO A 10 -7.42 -14.25 -1.58
CA PRO A 10 -8.70 -13.58 -1.83
C PRO A 10 -9.93 -14.36 -1.33
N GLU A 11 -9.93 -15.69 -1.45
CA GLU A 11 -11.06 -16.52 -1.00
C GLU A 11 -11.22 -16.46 0.51
N PHE A 12 -10.13 -16.48 1.28
CA PHE A 12 -10.22 -16.34 2.73
C PHE A 12 -10.65 -14.92 3.11
N ARG A 13 -10.09 -13.91 2.44
CA ARG A 13 -10.38 -12.49 2.69
C ARG A 13 -11.86 -12.15 2.53
N GLN A 14 -12.57 -12.78 1.60
CA GLN A 14 -14.00 -12.51 1.38
C GLN A 14 -14.86 -12.75 2.64
N HIS A 15 -14.47 -13.72 3.47
CA HIS A 15 -15.18 -14.04 4.71
C HIS A 15 -14.96 -12.98 5.80
N LEU A 16 -13.93 -12.16 5.66
CA LEU A 16 -13.59 -11.08 6.58
C LEU A 16 -14.03 -9.70 6.09
N GLN A 17 -14.67 -9.62 4.92
CA GLN A 17 -15.13 -8.36 4.34
C GLN A 17 -15.94 -7.46 5.29
N PRO A 18 -16.79 -7.98 6.21
CA PRO A 18 -17.49 -7.15 7.20
C PRO A 18 -16.56 -6.32 8.10
N LEU A 19 -15.29 -6.71 8.28
CA LEU A 19 -14.33 -5.89 9.04
C LEU A 19 -14.09 -4.52 8.40
N LYS A 20 -14.34 -4.35 7.11
CA LYS A 20 -14.15 -3.07 6.45
C LYS A 20 -15.11 -2.00 6.95
N ASP A 21 -16.24 -2.39 7.54
CA ASP A 21 -17.16 -1.43 8.15
C ASP A 21 -16.50 -0.70 9.35
N GLN A 22 -15.42 -1.25 9.90
CA GLN A 22 -14.62 -0.61 10.96
C GLN A 22 -13.78 0.58 10.47
N TYR A 23 -13.62 0.78 9.15
CA TYR A 23 -13.00 1.99 8.61
C TYR A 23 -13.85 3.23 8.85
N GLU A 24 -15.18 3.08 8.76
CA GLU A 24 -16.14 4.17 8.99
C GLU A 24 -16.54 4.27 10.47
N ASP A 25 -16.78 3.13 11.12
CA ASP A 25 -17.12 3.06 12.53
C ASP A 25 -16.18 2.09 13.29
N PRO A 26 -15.12 2.60 13.94
CA PRO A 26 -14.19 1.78 14.71
C PRO A 26 -14.83 1.00 15.86
N ALA A 27 -16.03 1.38 16.32
CA ALA A 27 -16.77 0.67 17.36
C ALA A 27 -17.54 -0.54 16.82
N ASN A 28 -17.67 -0.69 15.50
CA ASN A 28 -18.36 -1.81 14.89
C ASN A 28 -17.65 -3.14 15.22
N GLN A 29 -18.43 -4.16 15.59
CA GLN A 29 -17.97 -5.49 15.98
C GLN A 29 -18.67 -6.56 15.15
N PRO A 30 -18.36 -6.67 13.85
CA PRO A 30 -19.09 -7.55 12.93
C PRO A 30 -18.97 -9.04 13.31
N PHE A 31 -17.97 -9.41 14.12
CA PHE A 31 -17.81 -10.76 14.66
C PHE A 31 -17.99 -10.83 16.19
N GLY A 32 -18.62 -9.82 16.80
CA GLY A 32 -18.83 -9.74 18.24
C GLY A 32 -17.56 -9.48 19.07
N ILE A 33 -16.48 -9.07 18.40
CA ILE A 33 -15.21 -8.66 19.03
C ILE A 33 -14.74 -7.33 18.45
N SER A 34 -13.99 -6.57 19.24
CA SER A 34 -13.39 -5.32 18.80
C SER A 34 -12.30 -5.58 17.74
N GLY A 35 -12.00 -4.58 16.92
CA GLY A 35 -10.85 -4.66 15.99
C GLY A 35 -9.51 -4.89 16.71
N ALA A 36 -9.39 -4.45 17.98
CA ALA A 36 -8.20 -4.66 18.79
C ALA A 36 -8.05 -6.10 19.31
N ASP A 37 -9.16 -6.84 19.40
CA ASP A 37 -9.21 -8.22 19.89
C ASP A 37 -9.25 -9.26 18.76
N LEU A 38 -9.26 -8.81 17.49
CA LEU A 38 -9.21 -9.70 16.33
C LEU A 38 -7.98 -10.61 16.40
N PRO A 39 -8.15 -11.94 16.22
CA PRO A 39 -7.03 -12.86 16.11
C PRO A 39 -6.08 -12.42 15.00
N CYS A 40 -4.82 -12.20 15.37
CA CYS A 40 -3.79 -11.72 14.46
C CYS A 40 -2.42 -12.23 14.88
N GLN A 41 -1.49 -12.25 13.93
CA GLN A 41 -0.08 -12.38 14.22
C GLN A 41 0.46 -11.00 14.59
N VAL A 42 0.98 -10.87 15.80
CA VAL A 42 1.71 -9.68 16.22
C VAL A 42 3.16 -9.83 15.75
N VAL A 43 3.65 -8.83 15.05
CA VAL A 43 5.05 -8.68 14.65
C VAL A 43 5.60 -7.48 15.39
N GLU A 44 6.32 -7.76 16.46
CA GLU A 44 7.04 -6.75 17.24
C GLU A 44 8.29 -6.30 16.47
N THR A 45 8.61 -5.01 16.57
CA THR A 45 9.71 -4.38 15.81
C THR A 45 10.43 -3.35 16.66
N GLU A 46 11.74 -3.28 16.52
CA GLU A 46 12.59 -2.20 17.04
C GLU A 46 12.98 -1.21 15.94
N PRO A 47 13.40 0.02 16.29
CA PRO A 47 13.93 0.97 15.31
C PRO A 47 15.10 0.37 14.52
N GLY A 48 14.93 0.26 13.20
CA GLY A 48 15.90 -0.36 12.29
C GLY A 48 15.43 -1.67 11.68
N ASP A 49 14.38 -2.28 12.24
CA ASP A 49 13.79 -3.49 11.67
C ASP A 49 13.08 -3.23 10.34
N LEU A 50 13.15 -4.22 9.46
CA LEU A 50 12.40 -4.27 8.21
C LEU A 50 11.36 -5.40 8.29
N VAL A 51 10.10 -5.05 8.08
CA VAL A 51 9.01 -6.04 7.95
C VAL A 51 8.59 -6.12 6.50
N ILE A 52 8.70 -7.32 5.93
CA ILE A 52 8.34 -7.59 4.53
C ILE A 52 7.21 -8.62 4.52
N PHE A 53 6.10 -8.27 3.89
CA PHE A 53 4.93 -9.14 3.74
C PHE A 53 4.19 -8.82 2.43
N PRO A 54 3.38 -9.74 1.88
CA PRO A 54 2.55 -9.44 0.72
C PRO A 54 1.56 -8.32 1.05
N GLU A 55 1.56 -7.24 0.28
CA GLU A 55 0.72 -6.05 0.51
C GLU A 55 -0.77 -6.37 0.66
N THR A 56 -1.22 -7.45 0.02
CA THR A 56 -2.60 -7.91 0.07
C THR A 56 -2.99 -8.58 1.40
N THR A 57 -2.03 -8.81 2.29
CA THR A 57 -2.27 -9.24 3.67
C THR A 57 -2.88 -8.09 4.45
N TRP A 58 -4.04 -8.30 5.05
CA TRP A 58 -4.65 -7.30 5.93
C TRP A 58 -3.80 -7.09 7.17
N HIS A 59 -3.50 -5.83 7.44
CA HIS A 59 -2.56 -5.42 8.45
C HIS A 59 -2.91 -4.06 9.01
N ALA A 60 -2.43 -3.80 10.22
CA ALA A 60 -2.56 -2.48 10.86
C ALA A 60 -1.45 -2.25 11.89
N ALA A 61 -1.10 -0.98 12.08
CA ALA A 61 -0.18 -0.56 13.13
C ALA A 61 -0.98 -0.26 14.40
N PHE A 62 -0.59 -0.88 15.52
CA PHE A 62 -1.22 -0.69 16.81
C PHE A 62 -0.19 -0.24 17.86
N GLY A 63 -0.64 0.59 18.80
CA GLY A 63 0.18 1.03 19.93
C GLY A 63 1.38 1.87 19.48
N GLY A 64 2.49 1.73 20.20
CA GLY A 64 3.77 2.42 19.99
C GLY A 64 3.92 3.74 20.76
N PRO A 65 5.13 4.07 21.24
CA PRO A 65 5.36 5.27 22.03
C PRO A 65 5.19 6.55 21.18
N PRO A 66 4.97 7.71 21.83
CA PRO A 66 5.06 9.00 21.15
C PRO A 66 6.36 9.12 20.36
N GLY A 67 6.27 9.60 19.11
CA GLY A 67 7.43 9.72 18.22
C GLY A 67 7.75 8.47 17.40
N ARG A 68 6.98 7.38 17.49
CA ARG A 68 7.11 6.26 16.54
C ARG A 68 6.91 6.76 15.10
N SER A 69 7.91 6.52 14.25
CA SER A 69 7.86 6.79 12.82
C SER A 69 8.19 5.52 12.04
N GLN A 70 7.45 5.27 10.96
CA GLN A 70 7.68 4.16 10.04
C GLN A 70 7.61 4.68 8.60
N HIS A 71 8.38 4.05 7.71
CA HIS A 71 8.29 4.29 6.29
C HIS A 71 7.78 3.02 5.62
N ALA A 72 6.66 3.13 4.91
CA ALA A 72 6.11 2.04 4.11
C ALA A 72 6.52 2.23 2.65
N ILE A 73 7.00 1.16 2.02
CA ILE A 73 7.38 1.14 0.61
C ILE A 73 6.75 -0.09 -0.01
N ASN A 74 5.94 0.13 -1.05
CA ASN A 74 5.25 -0.93 -1.76
C ASN A 74 6.02 -1.23 -3.05
N PHE A 75 6.21 -2.51 -3.34
CA PHE A 75 6.86 -2.98 -4.56
C PHE A 75 5.88 -3.77 -5.41
N MET A 76 5.97 -3.57 -6.72
CA MET A 76 5.22 -4.33 -7.71
C MET A 76 6.21 -4.86 -8.73
N ALA A 77 5.97 -6.08 -9.24
CA ALA A 77 6.70 -6.54 -10.41
C ALA A 77 6.41 -5.60 -11.60
N SER A 78 7.38 -5.42 -12.48
CA SER A 78 7.12 -4.72 -13.75
C SER A 78 6.14 -5.54 -14.58
N PRO A 79 5.07 -4.92 -15.15
CA PRO A 79 4.12 -5.64 -15.96
C PRO A 79 4.79 -6.11 -17.26
N VAL A 80 4.57 -7.38 -17.61
CA VAL A 80 5.17 -8.06 -18.76
C VAL A 80 4.13 -8.35 -19.83
N THR A 81 2.96 -8.86 -19.43
CA THR A 81 1.90 -9.20 -20.39
C THR A 81 1.05 -7.99 -20.76
N ASP A 82 0.39 -8.04 -21.91
CA ASP A 82 -0.52 -6.97 -22.33
C ASP A 82 -1.66 -6.76 -21.31
N GLU A 83 -2.13 -7.85 -20.68
CA GLU A 83 -3.15 -7.79 -19.62
C GLU A 83 -2.64 -7.08 -18.37
N GLU A 84 -1.44 -7.41 -17.91
CA GLU A 84 -0.81 -6.74 -16.76
C GLU A 84 -0.55 -5.26 -17.07
N ILE A 85 -0.09 -4.94 -18.27
CA ILE A 85 0.15 -3.56 -18.70
C ILE A 85 -1.17 -2.78 -18.72
N ALA A 86 -2.24 -3.36 -19.29
CA ALA A 86 -3.55 -2.73 -19.31
C ALA A 86 -4.09 -2.51 -17.88
N HIS A 87 -3.92 -3.49 -16.99
CA HIS A 87 -4.32 -3.37 -15.59
C HIS A 87 -3.58 -2.23 -14.88
N ILE A 88 -2.24 -2.18 -15.00
CA ILE A 88 -1.43 -1.12 -14.39
C ILE A 88 -1.77 0.27 -14.95
N LYS A 89 -2.10 0.39 -16.24
CA LYS A 89 -2.59 1.64 -16.85
C LYS A 89 -3.94 2.08 -16.25
N ALA A 90 -4.88 1.17 -16.07
CA ALA A 90 -6.14 1.48 -15.43
C ALA A 90 -5.95 1.94 -13.97
N LEU A 91 -5.02 1.32 -13.24
CA LEU A 91 -4.67 1.76 -11.88
C LEU A 91 -4.09 3.17 -11.89
N TYR A 92 -3.13 3.46 -12.78
CA TYR A 92 -2.56 4.80 -12.96
C TYR A 92 -3.65 5.85 -13.20
N GLU A 93 -4.62 5.59 -14.07
CA GLU A 93 -5.72 6.53 -14.33
C GLU A 93 -6.63 6.75 -13.10
N SER A 94 -6.79 5.73 -12.25
CA SER A 94 -7.67 5.78 -11.08
C SER A 94 -7.02 6.35 -9.81
N TRP A 95 -5.70 6.28 -9.70
CA TRP A 95 -4.96 6.63 -8.49
C TRP A 95 -4.41 8.05 -8.56
N THR A 96 -4.44 8.79 -7.46
CA THR A 96 -3.94 10.18 -7.44
C THR A 96 -2.42 10.29 -7.38
N TYR A 97 -1.76 9.40 -6.64
CA TYR A 97 -0.32 9.53 -6.31
C TYR A 97 0.48 8.27 -6.65
N SER A 98 -0.08 7.09 -6.37
CA SER A 98 0.55 5.83 -6.76
C SER A 98 0.69 5.76 -8.29
N LEU A 99 1.78 5.16 -8.76
CA LEU A 99 2.15 5.08 -10.17
C LEU A 99 2.45 6.41 -10.88
N HIS A 100 2.47 7.53 -10.15
CA HIS A 100 2.84 8.83 -10.70
C HIS A 100 4.27 9.20 -10.27
N PRO A 101 5.28 8.92 -11.10
CA PRO A 101 6.67 9.18 -10.73
C PRO A 101 6.95 10.68 -10.55
N ALA A 102 7.66 11.03 -9.47
CA ALA A 102 8.07 12.40 -9.20
C ALA A 102 8.97 12.95 -10.32
N ALA A 103 8.77 14.23 -10.68
CA ALA A 103 9.52 14.88 -11.75
C ALA A 103 11.04 14.89 -11.49
N GLU A 104 11.44 14.94 -10.21
CA GLU A 104 12.83 14.90 -9.76
C GLU A 104 13.49 13.56 -10.03
N LEU A 105 12.74 12.45 -10.00
CA LEU A 105 13.25 11.12 -10.34
C LEU A 105 13.37 10.97 -11.86
N ILE A 106 12.37 11.44 -12.61
CA ILE A 106 12.38 11.42 -14.08
C ILE A 106 13.57 12.21 -14.62
N ASN A 107 13.76 13.43 -14.13
CA ASN A 107 14.78 14.37 -14.61
C ASN A 107 16.10 14.25 -13.85
N SER A 108 16.31 13.18 -13.06
CA SER A 108 17.51 13.04 -12.25
C SER A 108 18.75 12.82 -13.10
N ASP A 109 19.82 13.60 -12.83
CA ASP A 109 21.14 13.34 -13.40
C ASP A 109 21.77 12.05 -12.87
N ARG A 110 21.27 11.52 -11.75
CA ARG A 110 21.75 10.27 -11.15
C ARG A 110 21.09 9.06 -11.86
N PRO A 111 21.86 8.24 -12.60
CA PRO A 111 21.28 7.13 -13.37
C PRO A 111 20.48 6.15 -12.50
N ARG A 112 20.96 5.87 -11.28
CA ARG A 112 20.27 4.98 -10.34
C ARG A 112 18.89 5.49 -9.91
N LEU A 113 18.73 6.80 -9.70
CA LEU A 113 17.43 7.37 -9.30
C LEU A 113 16.45 7.38 -10.48
N ARG A 114 16.95 7.73 -11.67
CA ARG A 114 16.17 7.69 -12.90
C ARG A 114 15.68 6.29 -13.25
N ALA A 115 16.54 5.27 -13.08
CA ALA A 115 16.18 3.87 -13.32
C ALA A 115 15.04 3.35 -12.44
N MET A 116 14.77 3.97 -11.27
CA MET A 116 13.67 3.55 -10.40
C MET A 116 12.29 3.79 -11.02
N VAL A 117 12.18 4.76 -11.92
CA VAL A 117 10.91 5.17 -12.54
C VAL A 117 10.90 5.00 -14.06
N GLU A 118 12.00 4.55 -14.65
CA GLU A 118 12.17 4.40 -16.10
C GLU A 118 11.04 3.58 -16.73
N ARG A 119 10.71 2.42 -16.14
CA ARG A 119 9.62 1.58 -16.63
C ARG A 119 8.25 2.27 -16.58
N MET A 120 8.01 3.13 -15.59
CA MET A 120 6.77 3.90 -15.52
C MET A 120 6.70 4.93 -16.65
N VAL A 121 7.82 5.60 -16.93
CA VAL A 121 7.93 6.57 -18.03
C VAL A 121 7.74 5.91 -19.40
N GLU A 122 8.34 4.73 -19.62
CA GLU A 122 8.14 3.93 -20.85
C GLU A 122 6.67 3.57 -21.08
N LEU A 123 5.92 3.34 -20.00
CA LEU A 123 4.48 3.04 -20.04
C LEU A 123 3.61 4.29 -20.26
N GLY A 124 4.22 5.49 -20.27
CA GLY A 124 3.57 6.77 -20.46
C GLY A 124 3.11 7.45 -19.17
N PHE A 125 3.59 7.02 -18.01
CA PHE A 125 3.20 7.60 -16.72
C PHE A 125 4.01 8.85 -16.41
N GLY A 126 3.33 9.86 -15.87
CA GLY A 126 3.91 11.13 -15.52
C GLY A 126 3.68 11.50 -14.06
N PRO A 127 4.20 12.65 -13.62
CA PRO A 127 3.91 13.20 -12.30
C PRO A 127 2.41 13.36 -12.06
N PRO A 128 1.97 13.37 -10.79
CA PRO A 128 0.55 13.57 -10.49
C PRO A 128 0.10 14.92 -11.04
N ALA A 129 -1.16 15.01 -11.44
CA ALA A 129 -1.75 16.29 -11.80
C ALA A 129 -1.50 17.30 -10.66
N PRO A 130 -1.18 18.57 -10.98
CA PRO A 130 -0.96 19.58 -9.95
C PRO A 130 -2.17 19.60 -9.02
N ALA A 131 -1.90 19.52 -7.71
CA ALA A 131 -2.96 19.56 -6.71
C ALA A 131 -3.80 20.82 -6.94
N VAL A 132 -5.13 20.66 -7.04
CA VAL A 132 -6.04 21.80 -6.96
C VAL A 132 -5.81 22.41 -5.58
N PRO A 133 -5.44 23.70 -5.47
CA PRO A 133 -5.26 24.33 -4.17
C PRO A 133 -6.51 24.12 -3.32
N PHE A 134 -6.34 23.80 -2.04
CA PHE A 134 -7.44 23.89 -1.08
C PHE A 134 -7.86 25.37 -1.01
N GLU A 135 -9.11 25.68 -1.36
CA GLU A 135 -9.71 27.00 -1.14
C GLU A 135 -9.87 27.31 0.36
#